data_AF-A0A4Z0GVR2-F1
#
_entry.id   AF-A0A4Z0GVR2-F1
#
_cell.length_a   1.000
_cell.length_b   1.000
_cell.length_c   1.000
_cell.angle_alpha   90.00
_cell.angle_beta   90.00
_cell.angle_gamma   90.00
#
_symmetry.space_group_name_H-M   'P 1'
#
loop_
_entity.id
_entity.type
_entity.pdbx_description
1 polymer ?
#
loop_
_entity_poly.entity_id
_entity_poly.type
_entity_poly.pdbx_seq_one_letter_code
_entity_poly.pdbx_strand_id
1 'polypeptide(L)'
;MLLQCVFGKTANAMIDRFDYDPKGNVVGEVSNHQKLVALTFDDGPHPVYTPQILDVLKQYHAKATFFLIGKCMLVYPYLVKCEVVEEYEMGNHTFSHISLTG
;
A
#
# COMPACT_ATOMS: atom_id res chain seq x y z
N MET A 1 -0.05 4.32 -9.58
CA MET A 1 -0.77 3.29 -8.82
C MET A 1 0.05 2.03 -8.91
N LEU A 2 0.77 1.71 -7.85
CA LEU A 2 1.69 0.57 -7.79
C LEU A 2 1.20 -0.40 -6.71
N LEU A 3 1.10 -1.70 -7.03
CA LEU A 3 0.87 -2.73 -6.03
C LEU A 3 2.21 -3.12 -5.38
N GLN A 4 2.24 -3.09 -4.06
CA GLN A 4 3.29 -3.67 -3.24
C GLN A 4 2.71 -4.81 -2.39
N CYS A 5 3.54 -5.80 -2.14
CA CYS A 5 3.15 -7.05 -1.49
C CYS A 5 4.15 -7.33 -0.38
N VAL A 6 3.67 -7.36 0.87
CA VAL A 6 4.50 -7.65 2.05
C VAL A 6 4.25 -9.09 2.48
N PHE A 7 5.31 -9.90 2.49
CA PHE A 7 5.23 -11.33 2.83
C PHE A 7 5.56 -11.57 4.31
N GLY A 8 4.89 -12.57 4.92
CA GLY A 8 5.39 -13.20 6.14
C GLY A 8 6.58 -14.11 5.81
N LYS A 9 7.74 -13.90 6.45
CA LYS A 9 8.95 -14.68 6.16
C LYS A 9 8.79 -16.14 6.63
N THR A 10 8.99 -17.09 5.72
CA THR A 10 9.60 -18.39 6.04
C THR A 10 11.07 -18.31 5.67
N ALA A 11 11.97 -18.69 6.59
CA ALA A 11 13.42 -18.49 6.47
C ALA A 11 13.97 -18.91 5.10
N ASN A 12 14.37 -17.93 4.27
CA ASN A 12 15.39 -17.94 3.22
C ASN A 12 15.04 -16.90 2.13
N ALA A 13 15.63 -15.71 2.19
CA ALA A 13 15.66 -14.77 1.08
C ALA A 13 17.06 -14.14 0.99
N MET A 14 17.65 -14.12 -0.21
CA MET A 14 19.05 -13.79 -0.52
C MET A 14 19.30 -12.30 -0.87
N ILE A 15 18.46 -11.39 -0.38
CA ILE A 15 18.72 -9.94 -0.40
C ILE A 15 18.52 -9.43 1.02
N ASP A 16 19.56 -8.82 1.60
CA ASP A 16 19.49 -8.30 2.95
C ASP A 16 18.86 -6.90 2.94
N ARG A 17 17.78 -6.72 3.70
CA ARG A 17 17.04 -5.45 3.80
C ARG A 17 17.94 -4.30 4.26
N PHE A 18 18.99 -4.61 5.02
CA PHE A 18 19.95 -3.63 5.51
C PHE A 18 20.73 -2.92 4.40
N ASP A 19 20.74 -3.45 3.17
CA ASP A 19 21.32 -2.77 2.00
C ASP A 19 20.50 -1.55 1.54
N TYR A 20 19.18 -1.54 1.81
CA TYR A 20 18.26 -0.48 1.34
C TYR A 20 17.67 0.37 2.47
N ASP A 21 17.64 -0.16 3.69
CA ASP A 21 17.22 0.55 4.90
C ASP A 21 18.23 0.28 6.04
N PRO A 22 19.39 0.96 6.03
CA PRO A 22 20.43 0.75 7.03
C PRO A 22 19.99 1.16 8.44
N LYS A 23 18.92 1.97 8.57
CA LYS A 23 18.36 2.36 9.87
C LYS A 23 17.34 1.37 10.41
N GLY A 24 16.84 0.45 9.59
CA GLY A 24 15.84 -0.55 9.98
C GLY A 24 14.46 0.04 10.30
N ASN A 25 14.14 1.23 9.80
CA ASN A 25 12.89 1.94 10.09
C ASN A 25 11.73 1.53 9.16
N VAL A 26 12.03 0.96 8.01
CA VAL A 26 11.06 0.48 7.02
C VAL A 26 10.60 -0.90 7.45
N VAL A 27 9.29 -1.15 7.39
CA VAL A 27 8.69 -2.47 7.61
C VAL A 27 8.14 -3.01 6.29
N GLY A 28 8.97 -3.76 5.57
CA GLY A 28 8.58 -4.49 4.36
C GLY A 28 8.28 -5.98 4.56
N GLU A 29 8.35 -6.47 5.81
CA GLU A 29 7.99 -7.85 6.21
C GLU A 29 7.84 -7.94 7.72
N VAL A 30 7.05 -8.91 8.16
CA VAL A 30 6.84 -9.20 9.58
C VAL A 30 6.97 -10.70 9.80
N SER A 31 7.73 -11.11 10.83
CA SER A 31 7.85 -12.51 11.21
C SER A 31 6.50 -13.03 11.71
N ASN A 32 5.96 -14.03 11.03
CA ASN A 32 4.72 -14.70 11.40
C ASN A 32 4.80 -16.19 11.05
N HIS A 33 4.14 -17.04 11.84
CA HIS A 33 4.04 -18.48 11.59
C HIS A 33 2.90 -18.85 10.64
N GLN A 34 2.08 -17.88 10.23
CA GLN A 34 1.00 -18.05 9.28
C GLN A 34 1.40 -17.60 7.87
N LYS A 35 0.84 -18.24 6.84
CA LYS A 35 1.00 -17.83 5.43
C LYS A 35 0.13 -16.62 5.14
N LEU A 36 0.62 -15.44 5.49
CA LEU A 36 -0.06 -14.16 5.25
C LEU A 36 0.70 -13.31 4.23
N VAL A 37 -0.08 -12.47 3.56
CA VAL A 37 0.36 -11.42 2.66
C VAL A 37 -0.43 -10.16 2.99
N ALA A 38 0.21 -9.00 3.01
CA ALA A 38 -0.46 -7.71 3.00
C ALA A 38 -0.37 -7.09 1.61
N LEU A 39 -1.53 -6.68 1.08
CA LEU A 39 -1.65 -5.96 -0.18
C LEU A 39 -1.65 -4.46 0.12
N THR A 40 -0.71 -3.74 -0.47
CA THR A 40 -0.65 -2.28 -0.35
C THR A 40 -0.58 -1.63 -1.72
N PHE A 41 -1.22 -0.48 -1.89
CA PHE A 41 -1.27 0.24 -3.16
C PHE A 41 -0.79 1.68 -2.98
N ASP A 42 0.25 2.06 -3.71
CA ASP A 42 0.83 3.42 -3.68
C ASP A 42 0.28 4.27 -4.84
N ASP A 43 0.39 5.58 -4.72
CA ASP A 43 -0.06 6.61 -5.68
C ASP A 43 -1.59 6.76 -5.85
N GLY A 44 -2.37 6.35 -4.84
CA GLY A 44 -3.82 6.58 -4.84
C GLY A 44 -4.21 8.02 -4.47
N PRO A 45 -5.48 8.41 -4.68
CA PRO A 45 -6.46 7.75 -5.53
C PRO A 45 -6.20 8.04 -7.02
N HIS A 46 -6.41 7.05 -7.88
CA HIS A 46 -6.26 7.17 -9.34
C HIS A 46 -7.61 6.91 -10.04
N PRO A 47 -8.08 7.81 -10.94
CA PRO A 47 -9.44 7.77 -11.50
C PRO A 47 -9.78 6.49 -12.28
N VAL A 48 -8.79 5.89 -12.95
CA VAL A 48 -8.98 4.65 -13.74
C VAL A 48 -8.76 3.39 -12.89
N TYR A 49 -7.63 3.29 -12.21
CA TYR A 49 -7.21 2.05 -11.55
C TYR A 49 -7.81 1.84 -10.16
N THR A 50 -8.05 2.89 -9.37
CA THR A 50 -8.66 2.71 -8.03
C THR A 50 -9.99 1.96 -8.13
N PRO A 51 -10.98 2.36 -8.97
CA PRO A 51 -12.24 1.61 -9.08
C PRO A 51 -12.05 0.14 -9.44
N GLN A 52 -11.16 -0.16 -10.39
CA GLN A 52 -10.89 -1.53 -10.83
C GLN A 52 -10.28 -2.38 -9.71
N ILE A 53 -9.39 -1.80 -8.91
CA ILE A 53 -8.80 -2.48 -7.75
C ILE A 53 -9.88 -2.75 -6.69
N LEU A 54 -10.73 -1.76 -6.38
CA LEU A 54 -11.82 -1.91 -5.42
C LEU A 54 -12.78 -3.04 -5.83
N ASP A 55 -13.17 -3.09 -7.11
CA ASP A 55 -14.03 -4.14 -7.65
C ASP A 55 -13.44 -5.55 -7.45
N VAL A 56 -12.13 -5.71 -7.73
CA VAL A 56 -11.43 -7.00 -7.55
C VAL A 56 -11.30 -7.35 -6.06
N LEU A 57 -10.86 -6.42 -5.21
CA LEU A 57 -10.73 -6.67 -3.77
C LEU A 57 -12.07 -7.08 -3.16
N LYS A 58 -13.15 -6.40 -3.56
CA LYS A 58 -14.52 -6.70 -3.15
C LYS A 58 -14.98 -8.08 -3.61
N GLN A 59 -14.70 -8.44 -4.87
CA GLN A 59 -15.03 -9.77 -5.42
C GLN A 59 -14.41 -10.90 -4.58
N TYR A 60 -13.19 -10.70 -4.09
CA TYR A 60 -12.47 -11.72 -3.32
C TYR A 60 -12.57 -11.53 -1.80
N HIS A 61 -13.33 -10.54 -1.32
CA HIS A 61 -13.39 -10.15 0.08
C HIS A 61 -11.99 -9.94 0.70
N ALA A 62 -11.07 -9.40 -0.10
CA ALA A 62 -9.68 -9.17 0.29
C ALA A 62 -9.53 -7.82 1.01
N LYS A 63 -8.59 -7.75 1.96
CA LYS A 63 -8.21 -6.51 2.63
C LYS A 63 -6.98 -5.91 1.96
N ALA A 64 -6.88 -4.59 2.00
CA ALA A 64 -5.73 -3.85 1.48
C ALA A 64 -5.55 -2.51 2.20
N THR A 65 -4.35 -1.95 2.05
CA THR A 65 -3.99 -0.60 2.51
C THR A 65 -3.68 0.28 1.30
N PHE A 66 -4.31 1.44 1.19
CA PHE A 66 -4.06 2.42 0.11
C PHE A 66 -3.23 3.58 0.63
N PHE A 67 -2.01 3.74 0.14
CA PHE A 67 -1.14 4.88 0.43
C PHE A 67 -1.45 6.02 -0.53
N LEU A 68 -2.10 7.07 -0.01
CA LEU A 68 -2.67 8.14 -0.81
C LEU A 68 -1.77 9.38 -0.91
N ILE A 69 -1.71 9.98 -2.09
CA ILE A 69 -1.08 11.28 -2.35
C ILE A 69 -2.10 12.38 -2.06
N GLY A 70 -1.75 13.31 -1.17
CA GLY A 70 -2.67 14.39 -0.75
C GLY A 70 -3.23 15.23 -1.90
N LYS A 71 -2.41 15.58 -2.91
CA LYS A 71 -2.89 16.27 -4.12
C LYS A 71 -3.94 15.48 -4.89
N CYS A 72 -3.77 14.16 -5.03
CA CYS A 72 -4.74 13.31 -5.72
C CYS A 72 -6.06 13.24 -4.93
N MET A 73 -6.01 13.22 -3.59
CA MET A 73 -7.20 13.25 -2.73
C MET A 73 -8.04 14.51 -2.92
N LEU A 74 -7.41 15.66 -3.16
CA LEU A 74 -8.12 16.92 -3.45
C LEU A 74 -8.84 16.89 -4.80
N VAL A 75 -8.27 16.18 -5.79
CA VAL A 75 -8.84 16.08 -7.14
C VAL A 75 -9.93 15.01 -7.20
N TYR A 76 -9.75 13.90 -6.49
CA TYR A 76 -10.66 12.74 -6.52
C TYR A 76 -11.20 12.36 -5.12
N PRO A 77 -11.83 13.30 -4.37
CA PRO A 77 -12.31 13.03 -3.01
C PRO A 77 -13.43 11.98 -2.97
N TYR A 78 -14.12 11.74 -4.09
CA TYR A 78 -15.13 10.69 -4.20
C TYR A 78 -14.52 9.28 -4.14
N LEU A 79 -13.31 9.07 -4.67
CA LEU A 79 -12.63 7.78 -4.58
C LEU A 79 -12.15 7.48 -3.17
N VAL A 80 -11.66 8.50 -2.46
CA VAL A 80 -11.31 8.36 -1.03
C VAL A 80 -12.53 7.92 -0.23
N LYS A 81 -13.73 8.47 -0.52
CA LYS A 81 -14.96 8.02 0.13
C LYS A 81 -15.29 6.57 -0.20
N CYS A 82 -15.09 6.13 -1.45
CA CYS A 82 -15.28 4.73 -1.83
C CYS A 82 -14.33 3.81 -1.04
N GLU A 83 -13.03 4.15 -0.98
CA GLU A 83 -12.03 3.40 -0.22
C GLU A 83 -12.41 3.28 1.27
N VAL A 84 -12.89 4.37 1.88
CA VAL A 84 -13.33 4.39 3.29
C VAL A 84 -14.62 3.61 3.54
N VAL A 85 -15.62 3.78 2.68
CA VAL A 85 -16.92 3.08 2.82
C VAL A 85 -16.77 1.57 2.65
N GLU A 86 -15.81 1.13 1.84
CA GLU A 86 -15.47 -0.29 1.68
C GLU A 86 -14.48 -0.81 2.74
N GLU A 87 -14.20 -0.02 3.78
CA GLU A 87 -13.41 -0.38 4.96
C GLU A 87 -11.95 -0.77 4.67
N TYR A 88 -11.34 -0.21 3.62
CA TYR A 88 -9.90 -0.35 3.39
C TYR A 88 -9.08 0.58 4.29
N GLU A 89 -7.85 0.19 4.60
CA GLU A 89 -6.95 1.02 5.39
C GLU A 89 -6.33 2.12 4.52
N MET A 90 -6.10 3.32 5.09
CA MET A 90 -5.45 4.43 4.39
C MET A 90 -4.08 4.73 4.99
N GLY A 91 -3.07 4.77 4.14
CA GLY A 91 -1.71 5.21 4.45
C GLY A 91 -1.40 6.58 3.82
N ASN A 92 -0.35 7.23 4.30
CA ASN A 92 0.12 8.52 3.80
C ASN A 92 1.25 8.32 2.78
N HIS A 93 1.09 8.83 1.55
CA HIS A 93 2.10 8.81 0.50
C HIS A 93 2.62 10.20 0.13
N THR A 94 2.79 11.05 1.15
CA THR A 94 3.11 12.49 1.08
C THR A 94 2.03 13.34 0.40
N PHE A 95 2.14 14.66 0.53
CA PHE A 95 1.19 15.56 -0.12
C PHE A 95 1.43 15.70 -1.63
N SER A 96 2.69 15.74 -2.06
CA SER A 96 3.09 16.11 -3.44
C SER A 96 3.97 15.08 -4.14
N HIS A 97 4.16 13.89 -3.57
CA HIS A 97 5.01 12.83 -4.13
C HIS A 97 6.45 13.32 -4.36
N ILE A 98 6.99 14.05 -3.38
CA ILE A 98 8.38 14.51 -3.41
C ILE A 98 9.32 13.43 -2.86
N SER A 99 10.56 13.42 -3.33
CA SER A 99 11.61 12.66 -2.66
C SER A 99 11.85 13.21 -1.26
N LEU A 100 11.89 12.33 -0.26
CA LEU A 100 12.19 12.69 1.12
C LEU A 100 13.68 12.49 1.48
N THR A 101 14.47 11.93 0.55
CA THR A 101 15.92 11.80 0.73
C THR A 101 16.60 13.04 0.16
N GLY A 102 17.29 13.78 1.03
CA GLY A 102 18.21 14.87 0.69
C GLY A 102 19.56 14.66 1.35
#